data_AF-A0A1Y7VL25-F1
#
_entry.id   AF-A0A1Y7VL25-F1
#
_cell.length_a   1.000
_cell.length_b   1.000
_cell.length_c   1.000
_cell.angle_alpha   90.00
_cell.angle_beta   90.00
_cell.angle_gamma   90.00
#
_symmetry.space_group_name_H-M   'P 1'
#
loop_
_entity.id
_entity.type
_entity.pdbx_description
1 polymer ?
#
loop_
_entity_poly.entity_id
_entity_poly.type
_entity_poly.pdbx_seq_one_letter_code
_entity_poly.pdbx_strand_id
1 'polypeptide(L)'
;MEPTSGFAEQPGPVKAESEEQEPAQWQALPVLSEQQSGAVELILAYAAPVLDKRQTSRLLREVSAVYPLPAQPHLKRVRPSRSAGGAQSSDLLLCLAGPSAGPRSLAELLPRPAVDPRGLGTPFLVPVPARPPLTRSQFEEARAHWPTSFHEDKQVTSALAGQLFSTQERAAMQTHMERAVCA
;
A
#
# COMPACT_ATOMS: atom_id res chain seq x y z
N MET A 1 -80.33 -24.23 -11.42
CA MET A 1 -79.47 -24.94 -10.47
C MET A 1 -78.57 -25.84 -11.28
N GLU A 2 -77.32 -25.43 -11.48
CA GLU A 2 -76.26 -26.27 -12.07
C GLU A 2 -74.99 -26.05 -11.23
N PRO A 3 -74.33 -27.11 -10.74
CA PRO A 3 -72.95 -27.04 -10.31
C PRO A 3 -72.05 -27.74 -11.34
N THR A 4 -71.17 -27.01 -12.02
CA THR A 4 -69.75 -26.76 -11.67
C THR A 4 -68.85 -28.00 -11.83
N SER A 5 -68.11 -28.01 -12.95
CA SER A 5 -66.98 -28.90 -13.23
C SER A 5 -65.82 -28.64 -12.26
N GLY A 6 -65.27 -29.71 -11.69
CA GLY A 6 -63.99 -29.68 -10.97
C GLY A 6 -62.81 -29.68 -11.96
N PHE A 7 -61.96 -28.66 -11.86
CA PHE A 7 -60.64 -28.65 -12.49
C PHE A 7 -59.63 -29.33 -11.56
N ALA A 8 -58.91 -30.31 -12.11
CA ALA A 8 -57.79 -30.95 -11.45
C ALA A 8 -56.57 -30.01 -11.41
N GLU A 9 -56.03 -29.81 -10.22
CA GLU A 9 -54.82 -29.02 -9.96
C GLU A 9 -53.59 -29.91 -10.23
N GLN A 10 -52.69 -29.48 -11.13
CA GLN A 10 -51.39 -30.12 -11.32
C GLN A 10 -50.37 -29.54 -10.34
N PRO A 11 -49.44 -30.35 -9.76
CA PRO A 11 -48.36 -29.81 -8.96
C PRO A 11 -47.28 -29.19 -9.86
N GLY A 12 -46.89 -27.95 -9.54
CA GLY A 12 -45.81 -27.22 -10.20
C GLY A 12 -44.41 -27.79 -9.91
N PRO A 13 -43.37 -27.29 -10.61
CA PRO A 13 -42.04 -27.88 -10.62
C PRO A 13 -41.33 -27.67 -9.27
N VAL A 14 -40.76 -28.75 -8.75
CA VAL A 14 -39.93 -28.77 -7.55
C VAL A 14 -38.69 -27.91 -7.81
N LYS A 15 -38.59 -26.82 -7.05
CA LYS A 15 -37.44 -25.92 -7.03
C LYS A 15 -36.30 -26.69 -6.35
N ALA A 16 -35.27 -27.05 -7.10
CA ALA A 16 -34.05 -27.64 -6.56
C ALA A 16 -33.44 -26.64 -5.56
N GLU A 17 -33.56 -26.97 -4.28
CA GLU A 17 -32.84 -26.29 -3.21
C GLU A 17 -31.36 -26.60 -3.44
N SER A 18 -30.60 -25.57 -3.81
CA SER A 18 -29.15 -25.63 -3.84
C SER A 18 -28.68 -26.00 -2.44
N GLU A 19 -28.21 -27.23 -2.29
CA GLU A 19 -27.52 -27.68 -1.09
C GLU A 19 -26.31 -26.76 -0.87
N GLU A 20 -26.39 -25.91 0.16
CA GLU A 20 -25.24 -25.16 0.65
C GLU A 20 -24.25 -26.17 1.22
N GLN A 21 -23.32 -26.64 0.38
CA GLN A 21 -22.22 -27.49 0.80
C GLN A 21 -21.45 -26.81 1.94
N GLU A 22 -21.21 -27.57 3.02
CA GLU A 22 -20.43 -27.09 4.16
C GLU A 22 -19.08 -26.51 3.72
N PRO A 23 -18.64 -25.38 4.30
CA PRO A 23 -17.39 -24.77 3.92
C PRO A 23 -16.25 -25.76 4.17
N ALA A 24 -15.45 -26.01 3.14
CA ALA A 24 -14.28 -26.88 3.23
C ALA A 24 -13.37 -26.43 4.40
N GLN A 25 -12.91 -27.38 5.22
CA GLN A 25 -12.13 -27.15 6.44
C GLN A 25 -10.70 -26.59 6.19
N TRP A 26 -10.34 -26.31 4.93
CA TRP A 26 -9.02 -25.83 4.53
C TRP A 26 -9.12 -24.47 3.83
N GLN A 27 -8.01 -23.71 3.84
CA GLN A 27 -7.91 -22.41 3.20
C GLN A 27 -6.75 -22.39 2.19
N ALA A 28 -7.00 -21.86 1.00
CA ALA A 28 -5.94 -21.54 0.04
C ALA A 28 -5.18 -20.31 0.52
N LEU A 29 -3.90 -20.47 0.88
CA LEU A 29 -3.01 -19.35 1.19
C LEU A 29 -2.07 -19.09 0.00
N PRO A 30 -1.89 -17.83 -0.43
CA PRO A 30 -0.95 -17.53 -1.48
C PRO A 30 0.49 -17.72 -1.02
N VAL A 31 1.30 -18.31 -1.88
CA VAL A 31 2.76 -18.30 -1.73
C VAL A 31 3.25 -16.96 -2.26
N LEU A 32 3.71 -16.10 -1.36
CA LEU A 32 4.22 -14.77 -1.68
C LEU A 32 5.73 -14.83 -1.95
N SER A 33 6.22 -13.92 -2.78
CA SER A 33 7.67 -13.67 -2.86
C SER A 33 8.21 -13.10 -1.55
N GLU A 34 9.53 -13.21 -1.34
CA GLU A 34 10.25 -12.62 -0.21
C GLU A 34 10.03 -11.10 -0.15
N GLN A 35 9.90 -10.45 -1.31
CA GLN A 35 9.64 -9.01 -1.38
C GLN A 35 8.23 -8.65 -0.90
N GLN A 36 7.24 -9.51 -1.09
CA GLN A 36 5.84 -9.28 -0.68
C GLN A 36 5.58 -9.68 0.78
N SER A 37 6.31 -10.69 1.28
CA SER A 37 6.19 -11.21 2.64
C SER A 37 7.13 -10.54 3.64
N GLY A 38 8.22 -9.91 3.17
CA GLY A 38 9.17 -9.21 4.00
C GLY A 38 8.62 -7.91 4.61
N ALA A 39 9.25 -7.48 5.71
CA ALA A 39 9.02 -6.18 6.33
C ALA A 39 9.43 -5.03 5.39
N VAL A 40 8.94 -3.82 5.68
CA VAL A 40 9.32 -2.64 4.90
C VAL A 40 10.79 -2.31 5.16
N GLU A 41 11.62 -2.41 4.12
CA GLU A 41 13.01 -1.99 4.19
C GLU A 41 13.11 -0.47 4.31
N LEU A 42 13.85 0.00 5.30
CA LEU A 42 14.03 1.43 5.59
C LEU A 42 15.45 1.87 5.30
N ILE A 43 15.59 3.03 4.68
CA ILE A 43 16.84 3.74 4.47
C ILE A 43 16.76 5.13 5.07
N LEU A 44 17.90 5.69 5.46
CA LEU A 44 17.94 7.05 6.00
C LEU A 44 17.94 8.08 4.87
N ALA A 45 17.25 9.19 5.12
CA ALA A 45 17.23 10.36 4.25
C ALA A 45 17.29 11.64 5.08
N TYR A 46 17.78 12.72 4.47
CA TYR A 46 17.71 14.05 5.05
C TYR A 46 16.39 14.71 4.68
N ALA A 47 15.68 15.22 5.68
CA ALA A 47 14.52 16.09 5.51
C ALA A 47 14.74 17.40 6.26
N ALA A 48 14.02 18.45 5.90
CA ALA A 48 14.04 19.72 6.62
C ALA A 48 12.63 20.30 6.74
N PRO A 49 12.29 20.95 7.87
CA PRO A 49 11.01 21.62 8.01
C PRO A 49 10.96 22.84 7.09
N VAL A 50 9.82 23.06 6.44
CA VAL A 50 9.52 24.24 5.64
C VAL A 50 8.92 25.31 6.55
N LEU A 51 9.74 26.30 6.89
CA LEU A 51 9.39 27.42 7.77
C LEU A 51 8.57 28.49 7.03
N ASP A 52 8.86 28.72 5.75
CA ASP A 52 8.07 29.61 4.88
C ASP A 52 7.37 28.82 3.78
N LYS A 53 6.06 28.62 3.96
CA LYS A 53 5.21 27.87 3.01
C LYS A 53 5.18 28.50 1.62
N ARG A 54 5.39 29.82 1.50
CA ARG A 54 5.42 30.52 0.21
C ARG A 54 6.58 30.03 -0.67
N GLN A 55 7.63 29.51 -0.05
CA GLN A 55 8.79 28.96 -0.74
C GLN A 55 8.64 27.47 -1.10
N THR A 56 7.59 26.77 -0.66
CA THR A 56 7.47 25.30 -0.82
C THR A 56 7.63 24.86 -2.26
N SER A 57 6.88 25.46 -3.19
CA SER A 57 6.93 25.07 -4.60
C SER A 57 8.29 25.34 -5.24
N ARG A 58 8.94 26.45 -4.86
CA ARG A 58 10.28 26.80 -5.32
C ARG A 58 11.29 25.78 -4.80
N LEU A 59 11.33 25.57 -3.47
CA LEU A 59 12.23 24.64 -2.81
C LEU A 59 12.06 23.22 -3.37
N LEU A 60 10.82 22.77 -3.54
CA LEU A 60 10.52 21.48 -4.13
C LEU A 60 11.13 21.35 -5.53
N ARG A 61 10.98 22.37 -6.38
CA ARG A 61 11.53 22.36 -7.74
C ARG A 61 13.06 22.36 -7.75
N GLU A 62 13.68 23.24 -6.98
CA GLU A 62 15.14 23.37 -6.89
C GLU A 62 15.79 22.09 -6.34
N VAL A 63 15.27 21.59 -5.21
CA VAL A 63 15.76 20.35 -4.59
C VAL A 63 15.52 19.15 -5.51
N SER A 64 14.39 19.09 -6.22
CA SER A 64 14.12 17.98 -7.15
C SER A 64 15.04 17.98 -8.37
N ALA A 65 15.46 19.16 -8.83
CA ALA A 65 16.41 19.28 -9.93
C ALA A 65 17.82 18.84 -9.53
N VAL A 66 18.26 19.16 -8.31
CA VAL A 66 19.61 18.82 -7.82
C VAL A 66 19.69 17.38 -7.31
N TYR A 67 18.67 16.93 -6.58
CA TYR A 67 18.63 15.61 -5.97
C TYR A 67 17.40 14.84 -6.44
N PRO A 68 17.35 14.38 -7.70
CA PRO A 68 16.28 13.50 -8.16
C PRO A 68 16.28 12.18 -7.38
N LEU A 69 15.11 11.58 -7.20
CA LEU A 69 14.93 10.29 -6.49
C LEU A 69 14.37 9.23 -7.46
N PRO A 70 15.05 8.92 -8.57
CA PRO A 70 14.50 8.04 -9.61
C PRO A 70 14.32 6.60 -9.14
N ALA A 71 15.14 6.16 -8.17
CA ALA A 71 15.03 4.84 -7.57
C ALA A 71 13.91 4.75 -6.50
N GLN A 72 13.34 5.88 -6.06
CA GLN A 72 12.27 5.95 -5.07
C GLN A 72 11.07 6.77 -5.58
N PRO A 73 10.46 6.38 -6.72
CA PRO A 73 9.33 7.12 -7.30
C PRO A 73 8.07 7.08 -6.42
N HIS A 74 7.99 6.15 -5.48
CA HIS A 74 6.90 6.00 -4.53
C HIS A 74 6.94 7.03 -3.41
N LEU A 75 8.11 7.60 -3.08
CA LEU A 75 8.23 8.57 -1.99
C LEU A 75 7.68 9.94 -2.43
N LYS A 76 6.74 10.49 -1.64
CA LYS A 76 6.32 11.88 -1.83
C LYS A 76 7.37 12.81 -1.24
N ARG A 77 7.68 13.93 -1.89
CA ARG A 77 8.71 14.85 -1.38
C ARG A 77 8.30 15.67 -0.17
N VAL A 78 7.01 15.98 -0.03
CA VAL A 78 6.50 16.84 1.04
C VAL A 78 5.58 16.04 1.94
N ARG A 79 5.83 16.12 3.25
CA ARG A 79 4.97 15.52 4.27
C ARG A 79 4.33 16.64 5.11
N PRO A 80 3.00 16.64 5.29
CA PRO A 80 2.37 17.47 6.30
C PRO A 80 2.87 17.08 7.69
N SER A 81 3.29 18.07 8.47
CA SER A 81 3.76 17.89 9.84
C SER A 81 2.93 18.76 10.78
N ARG A 82 2.66 18.26 11.98
CA ARG A 82 1.96 19.04 13.01
C ARG A 82 3.00 19.77 13.84
N SER A 83 2.99 21.10 13.77
CA SER A 83 3.78 21.90 14.71
C SER A 83 3.11 21.90 16.08
N ALA A 84 3.92 21.97 17.14
CA ALA A 84 3.45 21.99 18.53
C ALA A 84 2.43 23.11 18.83
N GLY A 85 2.36 24.15 17.99
CA GLY A 85 1.39 25.26 18.10
C GLY A 85 0.11 25.10 17.28
N GLY A 86 -0.22 23.92 16.75
CA GLY A 86 -1.44 23.68 15.97
C GLY A 86 -1.43 24.25 14.55
N ALA A 87 -0.42 25.05 14.19
CA ALA A 87 -0.20 25.50 12.83
C ALA A 87 0.20 24.31 11.93
N GLN A 88 -0.44 24.21 10.76
CA GLN A 88 -0.03 23.26 9.74
C GLN A 88 1.42 23.55 9.35
N SER A 89 2.31 22.58 9.45
CA SER A 89 3.70 22.68 8.98
C SER A 89 3.96 21.59 7.93
N SER A 90 5.10 21.63 7.27
CA SER A 90 5.45 20.60 6.30
C SER A 90 6.94 20.35 6.32
N ASP A 91 7.33 19.11 6.10
CA ASP A 91 8.72 18.70 5.94
C ASP A 91 8.99 18.40 4.47
N LEU A 92 10.15 18.80 3.98
CA LEU A 92 10.64 18.52 2.64
C LEU A 92 11.76 17.49 2.70
N LEU A 93 11.61 16.38 1.98
CA LEU A 93 12.65 15.40 1.75
C LEU A 93 13.70 15.96 0.79
N LEU A 94 14.95 16.02 1.24
CA LEU A 94 16.06 16.63 0.50
C LEU A 94 16.76 15.60 -0.39
N CYS A 95 17.36 14.58 0.22
CA CYS A 95 18.13 13.54 -0.46
C CYS A 95 18.28 12.31 0.44
N LEU A 96 18.67 11.17 -0.14
CA LEU A 96 19.04 9.98 0.62
C LEU A 96 20.35 10.24 1.39
N ALA A 97 20.45 9.68 2.59
CA ALA A 97 21.68 9.73 3.36
C ALA A 97 22.63 8.62 2.90
N GLY A 98 23.93 8.95 2.81
CA GLY A 98 24.96 7.96 2.55
C GLY A 98 25.29 7.11 3.79
N PRO A 99 26.23 6.14 3.66
CA PRO A 99 26.61 5.22 4.75
C PRO A 99 27.13 5.93 6.01
N SER A 100 27.71 7.12 5.86
CA SER A 100 28.19 7.99 6.96
C SER A 100 27.15 9.05 7.33
N ALA A 101 25.90 8.63 7.51
CA ALA A 101 24.82 9.51 7.92
C ALA A 101 25.07 10.09 9.32
N GLY A 102 24.91 11.40 9.45
CA GLY A 102 25.05 12.12 10.71
C GLY A 102 24.41 13.51 10.64
N PRO A 103 24.45 14.31 11.71
CA PRO A 103 24.00 15.69 11.68
C PRO A 103 24.73 16.46 10.58
N ARG A 104 23.99 17.16 9.71
CA ARG A 104 24.55 17.98 8.63
C ARG A 104 23.82 19.31 8.53
N SER A 105 24.55 20.36 8.18
CA SER A 105 23.97 21.67 7.93
C SER A 105 23.32 21.75 6.53
N LEU A 106 22.42 22.72 6.32
CA LEU A 106 21.87 22.99 4.98
C LEU A 106 22.97 23.34 3.97
N ALA A 107 24.06 23.98 4.41
CA ALA A 107 25.17 24.37 3.54
C ALA A 107 25.98 23.15 3.04
N GLU A 108 26.07 22.09 3.85
CA GLU A 108 26.69 20.82 3.44
C GLU A 108 25.78 19.99 2.53
N LEU A 109 24.47 20.07 2.74
CA LEU A 109 23.49 19.27 1.99
C LEU A 109 23.07 19.90 0.67
N LEU A 110 22.94 21.23 0.60
CA LEU A 110 22.35 21.93 -0.53
C LEU A 110 23.40 22.78 -1.27
N PRO A 111 23.73 22.45 -2.53
CA PRO A 111 24.71 23.21 -3.29
C PRO A 111 24.15 24.59 -3.66
N ARG A 112 24.93 25.63 -3.38
CA ARG A 112 24.64 27.00 -3.82
C ARG A 112 25.36 27.30 -5.14
N PRO A 113 24.76 28.08 -6.06
CA PRO A 113 23.48 28.79 -5.93
C PRO A 113 22.25 27.96 -6.37
N ALA A 114 22.42 26.66 -6.69
CA ALA A 114 21.38 25.83 -7.28
C ALA A 114 20.12 25.66 -6.40
N VAL A 115 20.30 25.67 -5.07
CA VAL A 115 19.18 25.68 -4.11
C VAL A 115 19.35 26.85 -3.14
N ASP A 116 18.32 27.69 -3.04
CA ASP A 116 18.26 28.75 -2.02
C ASP A 116 17.61 28.20 -0.74
N PRO A 117 18.37 28.00 0.36
CA PRO A 117 17.86 27.37 1.57
C PRO A 117 16.89 28.26 2.36
N ARG A 118 16.66 29.51 1.95
CA ARG A 118 15.69 30.40 2.62
C ARG A 118 14.32 29.74 2.69
N GLY A 119 13.75 29.71 3.89
CA GLY A 119 12.47 29.06 4.16
C GLY A 119 12.59 27.60 4.62
N LEU A 120 13.79 27.01 4.67
CA LEU A 120 14.05 25.73 5.34
C LEU A 120 14.61 25.94 6.75
N GLY A 121 14.24 25.06 7.67
CA GLY A 121 14.85 24.96 8.99
C GLY A 121 15.95 23.91 9.04
N THR A 122 16.37 23.55 10.25
CA THR A 122 17.47 22.61 10.48
C THR A 122 17.16 21.22 9.89
N PRO A 123 18.06 20.63 9.08
CA PRO A 123 17.90 19.28 8.55
C PRO A 123 17.93 18.24 9.66
N PHE A 124 17.20 17.15 9.45
CA PHE A 124 17.18 15.98 10.31
C PHE A 124 17.17 14.70 9.49
N LEU A 125 17.62 13.61 10.11
CA LEU A 125 17.56 12.27 9.51
C LEU A 125 16.20 11.64 9.79
N VAL A 126 15.63 11.01 8.78
CA VAL A 126 14.36 10.29 8.86
C VAL A 126 14.45 8.97 8.11
N PRO A 127 13.93 7.86 8.66
CA PRO A 127 13.78 6.62 7.91
C PRO A 127 12.68 6.77 6.86
N VAL A 128 12.95 6.32 5.64
CA VAL A 128 11.99 6.28 4.53
C VAL A 128 11.97 4.89 3.89
N PRO A 129 10.83 4.44 3.35
CA PRO A 129 10.75 3.18 2.61
C PRO A 129 11.70 3.15 1.42
N ALA A 130 12.61 2.18 1.40
CA ALA A 130 13.62 2.02 0.36
C ALA A 130 13.00 1.62 -0.99
N ARG A 131 11.91 0.84 -0.93
CA ARG A 131 11.22 0.26 -2.08
C ARG A 131 9.71 0.55 -2.01
N PRO A 132 9.01 0.55 -3.16
CA PRO A 132 7.56 0.67 -3.18
C PRO A 132 6.90 -0.51 -2.45
N PRO A 133 5.85 -0.27 -1.65
CA PRO A 133 5.09 -1.35 -1.02
C PRO A 133 4.36 -2.18 -2.08
N LEU A 134 4.34 -3.50 -1.89
CA LEU A 134 3.69 -4.45 -2.81
C LEU A 134 2.37 -4.99 -2.27
N THR A 135 2.16 -4.90 -0.95
CA THR A 135 0.93 -5.32 -0.28
C THR A 135 0.33 -4.17 0.52
N ARG A 136 -0.96 -4.30 0.85
CA ARG A 136 -1.65 -3.33 1.71
C ARG A 136 -0.99 -3.20 3.08
N SER A 137 -0.57 -4.33 3.67
CA SER A 137 0.14 -4.36 4.94
C SER A 137 1.43 -3.54 4.87
N GLN A 138 2.25 -3.78 3.84
CA GLN A 138 3.48 -3.03 3.62
C GLN A 138 3.21 -1.55 3.39
N PHE A 139 2.12 -1.19 2.69
CA PHE A 139 1.77 0.21 2.49
C PHE A 139 1.43 0.92 3.80
N GLU A 140 0.63 0.31 4.67
CA GLU A 140 0.26 0.88 5.96
C GLU A 140 1.49 1.02 6.89
N GLU A 141 2.42 0.08 6.84
CA GLU A 141 3.71 0.18 7.54
C GLU A 141 4.57 1.32 6.94
N ALA A 142 4.76 1.33 5.62
CA ALA A 142 5.59 2.30 4.91
C ALA A 142 5.14 3.75 5.14
N ARG A 143 3.83 4.02 5.07
CA ARG A 143 3.28 5.38 5.24
C ARG A 143 3.46 5.93 6.65
N ALA A 144 3.67 5.07 7.66
CA ALA A 144 3.93 5.50 9.02
C ALA A 144 5.32 6.16 9.14
N HIS A 145 6.28 5.74 8.32
CA HIS A 145 7.61 6.32 8.24
C HIS A 145 7.63 7.58 7.36
N TRP A 146 7.12 7.47 6.13
CA TRP A 146 7.08 8.58 5.19
C TRP A 146 5.95 8.45 4.16
N PRO A 147 5.27 9.54 3.76
CA PRO A 147 4.21 9.49 2.77
C PRO A 147 4.67 8.82 1.48
N THR A 148 3.96 7.75 1.14
CA THR A 148 4.30 6.85 0.05
C THR A 148 3.08 6.69 -0.86
N SER A 149 3.31 6.55 -2.16
CA SER A 149 2.29 6.19 -3.14
C SER A 149 2.19 4.68 -3.25
N PHE A 150 0.97 4.16 -3.34
CA PHE A 150 0.70 2.73 -3.47
C PHE A 150 -0.42 2.52 -4.48
N HIS A 151 -0.16 1.60 -5.42
CA HIS A 151 -1.13 1.14 -6.40
C HIS A 151 -1.36 -0.33 -6.14
N GLU A 152 -2.55 -0.65 -5.64
CA GLU A 152 -2.86 -1.98 -5.15
C GLU A 152 -2.98 -2.98 -6.31
N ASP A 153 -2.25 -4.10 -6.20
CA ASP A 153 -2.44 -5.24 -7.07
C ASP A 153 -3.69 -6.00 -6.62
N LYS A 154 -4.72 -5.96 -7.45
CA LYS A 154 -6.03 -6.57 -7.15
C LYS A 154 -5.93 -8.09 -6.98
N GLN A 155 -5.05 -8.75 -7.73
CA GLN A 155 -4.91 -10.19 -7.67
C GLN A 155 -4.21 -10.60 -6.37
N VAL A 156 -3.10 -9.92 -6.02
CA VAL A 156 -2.41 -10.14 -4.74
C VAL A 156 -3.32 -9.82 -3.57
N THR A 157 -4.12 -8.75 -3.66
CA THR A 157 -5.06 -8.36 -2.61
C THR A 157 -6.17 -9.40 -2.43
N SER A 158 -6.77 -9.87 -3.53
CA SER A 158 -7.75 -10.96 -3.50
C SER A 158 -7.15 -12.25 -2.92
N ALA A 159 -5.90 -12.56 -3.27
CA ALA A 159 -5.16 -13.69 -2.73
C ALA A 159 -4.96 -13.62 -1.22
N LEU A 160 -4.49 -12.47 -0.73
CA LEU A 160 -4.29 -12.24 0.69
C LEU A 160 -5.61 -12.20 1.47
N ALA A 161 -6.71 -11.79 0.84
CA ALA A 161 -8.05 -11.85 1.43
C ALA A 161 -8.67 -13.26 1.39
N GLY A 162 -8.00 -14.24 0.77
CA GLY A 162 -8.55 -15.58 0.58
C GLY A 162 -9.75 -15.59 -0.36
N GLN A 163 -9.80 -14.70 -1.35
CA GLN A 163 -10.90 -14.50 -2.29
C GLN A 163 -10.54 -14.90 -3.73
N LEU A 164 -9.39 -15.56 -3.96
CA LEU A 164 -8.99 -16.01 -5.29
C LEU A 164 -9.93 -17.05 -5.91
N PHE A 165 -10.47 -17.93 -5.08
CA PHE A 165 -11.30 -19.05 -5.53
C PHE A 165 -12.69 -18.91 -4.94
N SER A 166 -13.69 -19.08 -5.79
CA SER A 166 -15.09 -19.27 -5.44
C SER A 166 -15.31 -20.56 -4.65
N THR A 167 -16.48 -20.70 -4.03
CA THR A 167 -16.85 -21.93 -3.31
C THR A 167 -16.85 -23.15 -4.22
N GLN A 168 -17.34 -23.00 -5.46
CA GLN A 168 -17.38 -24.10 -6.44
C GLN A 168 -15.96 -24.55 -6.84
N GLU A 169 -15.06 -23.59 -7.09
CA GLU A 169 -13.66 -23.90 -7.40
C GLU A 169 -12.97 -24.61 -6.23
N ARG A 170 -13.23 -24.19 -4.98
CA ARG A 170 -12.70 -24.87 -3.79
C ARG A 170 -13.22 -26.29 -3.66
N ALA A 171 -14.50 -26.55 -3.93
CA ALA A 171 -15.07 -27.89 -3.90
C ALA A 171 -14.43 -28.80 -4.97
N ALA A 172 -14.21 -28.26 -6.17
CA ALA A 172 -13.50 -28.98 -7.24
C ALA A 172 -12.05 -29.27 -6.85
N MET A 173 -11.33 -28.30 -6.27
CA MET A 173 -9.98 -28.49 -5.75
C MET A 173 -9.93 -29.60 -4.69
N GLN A 174 -10.87 -29.61 -3.74
CA GLN A 174 -10.97 -30.67 -2.72
C GLN A 174 -11.09 -32.05 -3.35
N THR A 175 -12.02 -32.20 -4.30
CA THR A 175 -12.22 -33.47 -5.01
C THR A 175 -10.94 -33.93 -5.73
N HIS A 176 -10.21 -33.01 -6.36
CA HIS A 176 -8.94 -33.34 -7.01
C HIS A 176 -7.86 -33.74 -6.02
N MET A 177 -7.74 -33.04 -4.88
CA MET A 177 -6.78 -33.38 -3.82
C MET A 177 -7.04 -34.78 -3.24
N GLU A 178 -8.30 -35.12 -2.95
CA GLU A 178 -8.69 -36.44 -2.45
C GLU A 178 -8.36 -37.55 -3.45
N ARG A 179 -8.68 -37.35 -4.73
CA ARG A 179 -8.37 -38.32 -5.79
C ARG A 179 -6.87 -38.53 -5.98
N ALA A 180 -6.06 -37.49 -5.81
CA ALA A 180 -4.62 -37.58 -5.97
C ALA A 180 -3.94 -38.36 -4.83
N VAL A 181 -4.51 -38.33 -3.62
CA VAL A 181 -3.97 -39.04 -2.45
C VAL A 181 -4.42 -40.52 -2.43
N CYS A 182 -5.58 -40.83 -3.00
CA CYS A 182 -6.11 -42.20 -3.07
C CYS A 182 -5.60 -43.04 -4.26
N ALA A 183 -4.79 -42.45 -5.16
CA ALA A 183 -4.19 -43.12 -6.32
C ALA A 183 -2.77 -43.60 -6.02
#